data_AF-A0A0A9G4L5-F1
#
_entry.id   AF-A0A0A9G4L5-F1
#
_cell.length_a   1.000
_cell.length_b   1.000
_cell.length_c   1.000
_cell.angle_alpha   90.00
_cell.angle_beta   90.00
_cell.angle_gamma   90.00
#
_symmetry.space_group_name_H-M   'P 1'
#
loop_
_entity.id
_entity.type
_entity.pdbx_description
1 polymer ?
#
loop_
_entity_poly.entity_id
_entity_poly.type
_entity_poly.pdbx_seq_one_letter_code
_entity_poly.pdbx_strand_id
1 'polypeptide(L)'
;MLQPSFGEPGQCFAMQGSSGFVEIKLKMSIIPEAITLEHVSKDIAYDRSTAPKDCSVSGWYEETPGETQPSHAAKMAVLTEFTYDLEKNNVQTFDVTAPDVDVINMVRLDFASNHGSSQLTCIYRIRVHGHEPVSPGSVGSQA
;
A
#
# COMPACT_ATOMS: atom_id res chain seq x y z
N MET A 1 -7.02 -8.53 3.22
CA MET A 1 -6.02 -7.54 2.74
C MET A 1 -6.58 -6.58 1.69
N LEU A 2 -7.05 -7.00 0.51
CA LEU A 2 -7.59 -6.07 -0.50
C LEU A 2 -9.12 -5.92 -0.47
N GLN A 3 -9.80 -6.72 0.34
CA GLN A 3 -11.23 -6.63 0.57
C GLN A 3 -11.54 -5.74 1.79
N PRO A 4 -12.65 -4.99 1.79
CA PRO A 4 -13.16 -4.38 3.00
C PRO A 4 -13.46 -5.46 4.04
N SER A 5 -13.03 -5.23 5.28
CA SER A 5 -13.52 -5.97 6.45
C SER A 5 -14.01 -4.95 7.48
N PHE A 6 -14.92 -5.37 8.36
CA PHE A 6 -15.40 -4.53 9.46
C PHE A 6 -14.49 -4.59 10.69
N GLY A 7 -13.21 -4.94 10.49
CA GLY A 7 -12.23 -5.08 11.57
C GLY A 7 -12.41 -6.33 12.43
N GLU A 8 -13.07 -7.37 11.90
CA GLU A 8 -13.29 -8.63 12.61
C GLU A 8 -11.95 -9.32 12.92
N PRO A 9 -11.65 -9.62 14.20
CA PRO A 9 -10.42 -10.29 14.57
C PRO A 9 -10.20 -11.59 13.80
N GLY A 10 -9.00 -11.77 13.25
CA GLY A 10 -8.61 -12.97 12.52
C GLY A 10 -8.86 -12.93 11.01
N GLN A 11 -9.60 -11.93 10.49
CA GLN A 11 -9.78 -11.71 9.04
C GLN A 11 -8.60 -10.93 8.42
N CYS A 12 -7.37 -11.36 8.72
CA CYS A 12 -6.13 -10.77 8.20
C CYS A 12 -5.40 -11.69 7.23
N PHE A 13 -4.57 -11.10 6.37
CA PHE A 13 -3.58 -11.84 5.60
C PHE A 13 -2.36 -12.08 6.51
N ALA A 14 -2.23 -13.31 6.98
CA ALA A 14 -1.17 -13.72 7.90
C ALA A 14 0.05 -14.20 7.13
N MET A 15 1.22 -13.69 7.50
CA MET A 15 2.51 -14.09 6.95
C MET A 15 3.41 -14.58 8.07
N GLN A 16 4.19 -15.63 7.81
CA GLN A 16 5.10 -16.20 8.78
C GLN A 16 6.24 -15.23 9.11
N GLY A 17 6.57 -15.10 10.40
CA GLY A 17 7.65 -14.26 10.89
C GLY A 17 7.27 -12.78 11.05
N SER A 18 8.27 -11.96 11.39
CA SER A 18 8.12 -10.52 11.66
C SER A 18 8.51 -9.62 10.49
N SER A 19 9.00 -10.18 9.40
CA SER A 19 9.45 -9.43 8.22
C SER A 19 9.01 -10.14 6.94
N GLY A 20 8.72 -9.36 5.90
CA GLY A 20 8.29 -9.88 4.61
C GLY A 20 7.79 -8.78 3.69
N PHE A 21 7.14 -9.18 2.61
CA PHE A 21 6.57 -8.25 1.65
C PHE A 21 5.31 -8.80 0.99
N VAL A 22 4.48 -7.90 0.47
CA VAL A 22 3.37 -8.22 -0.43
C VAL A 22 3.43 -7.33 -1.67
N GLU A 23 3.20 -7.90 -2.84
CA GLU A 23 3.13 -7.19 -4.11
C GLU A 23 1.68 -7.18 -4.62
N ILE A 24 1.26 -6.03 -5.13
CA ILE A 24 -0.13 -5.74 -5.47
C ILE A 24 -0.15 -5.09 -6.85
N LYS A 25 -0.81 -5.75 -7.80
CA LYS A 25 -1.21 -5.13 -9.06
C LYS A 25 -2.44 -4.27 -8.83
N LEU A 26 -2.31 -2.98 -9.13
CA LEU A 26 -3.41 -2.03 -9.04
C LEU A 26 -4.43 -2.31 -10.13
N LYS A 27 -5.69 -1.96 -9.88
CA LYS A 27 -6.77 -2.09 -10.86
C LYS A 27 -6.50 -1.26 -12.12
N MET A 28 -5.83 -0.13 -11.94
CA MET A 28 -5.46 0.80 -13.00
C MET A 28 -4.18 1.53 -12.63
N SER A 29 -3.54 2.11 -13.63
CA SER A 29 -2.35 2.93 -13.46
C SER A 29 -2.72 4.29 -12.84
N ILE A 30 -1.96 4.72 -11.84
CA ILE A 30 -2.22 5.96 -11.09
C ILE A 30 -0.92 6.73 -10.83
N ILE A 31 -1.06 8.02 -10.54
CA ILE A 31 -0.05 8.81 -9.83
C ILE A 31 -0.40 8.69 -8.33
N PRO A 32 0.41 7.99 -7.52
CA PRO A 32 0.08 7.67 -6.14
C PRO A 32 0.29 8.88 -5.22
N GLU A 33 -0.62 9.05 -4.27
CA GLU A 33 -0.66 10.19 -3.35
C GLU A 33 -0.51 9.78 -1.88
N ALA A 34 -1.10 8.63 -1.50
CA ALA A 34 -1.06 8.15 -0.13
C ALA A 34 -1.29 6.64 -0.05
N ILE A 35 -0.84 6.06 1.06
CA ILE A 35 -1.07 4.66 1.42
C ILE A 35 -1.81 4.61 2.75
N THR A 36 -2.89 3.83 2.83
CA THR A 36 -3.53 3.51 4.12
C THR A 36 -3.23 2.09 4.52
N LEU A 37 -2.78 1.90 5.76
CA LEU A 37 -2.65 0.60 6.40
C LEU A 37 -3.61 0.50 7.58
N GLU A 38 -4.29 -0.63 7.67
CA GLU A 38 -5.28 -0.90 8.72
C GLU A 38 -4.90 -2.14 9.50
N HIS A 39 -5.25 -2.11 10.78
CA HIS A 39 -5.25 -3.26 11.67
C HIS A 39 -6.53 -3.28 12.51
N VAL A 40 -6.78 -4.37 13.23
CA VAL A 40 -7.86 -4.42 14.22
C VAL A 40 -7.71 -3.32 15.28
N SER A 41 -8.83 -2.73 15.71
CA SER A 41 -8.87 -1.68 16.74
C SER A 41 -8.46 -2.22 18.12
N LYS A 42 -7.85 -1.35 18.93
CA LYS A 42 -7.55 -1.62 20.35
C LYS A 42 -8.80 -1.88 21.19
N ASP A 43 -9.95 -1.35 20.77
CA ASP A 43 -11.22 -1.54 21.47
C ASP A 43 -11.80 -2.94 21.23
N ILE A 44 -11.31 -3.65 20.21
CA ILE A 44 -11.82 -4.97 19.78
C ILE A 44 -10.85 -6.09 20.17
N ALA A 45 -9.54 -5.87 20.05
CA ALA A 45 -8.52 -6.89 20.30
C ALA A 45 -7.47 -6.41 21.31
N TYR A 46 -7.25 -7.23 22.34
CA TYR A 46 -6.23 -6.99 23.36
C TYR A 46 -4.80 -7.17 22.83
N ASP A 47 -4.57 -8.24 22.06
CA ASP A 47 -3.26 -8.50 21.43
C ASP A 47 -3.24 -8.00 19.98
N ARG A 48 -2.33 -7.06 19.72
CA ARG A 48 -2.06 -6.47 18.41
C ARG A 48 -0.57 -6.57 18.04
N SER A 49 0.18 -7.43 18.72
CA SER A 49 1.62 -7.65 18.52
C SER A 49 1.97 -8.14 17.10
N THR A 50 0.98 -8.70 16.40
CA THR A 50 1.10 -9.17 15.01
C THR A 50 0.97 -8.06 13.97
N ALA A 51 0.63 -6.84 14.36
CA ALA A 51 0.57 -5.73 13.42
C ALA A 51 1.96 -5.44 12.81
N PRO A 52 2.07 -5.18 11.51
CA PRO A 52 3.31 -4.71 10.91
C PRO A 52 3.70 -3.38 11.55
N LYS A 53 5.00 -3.11 11.67
CA LYS A 53 5.52 -1.91 12.34
C LYS A 53 6.35 -1.06 11.40
N ASP A 54 7.60 -1.46 11.15
CA ASP A 54 8.53 -0.70 10.32
C ASP A 54 8.30 -1.06 8.85
N CYS A 55 7.66 -0.18 8.09
CA CYS A 55 7.16 -0.43 6.75
C CYS A 55 7.81 0.49 5.70
N SER A 56 7.98 -0.03 4.49
CA SER A 56 8.37 0.72 3.30
C SER A 56 7.44 0.34 2.16
N VAL A 57 6.96 1.33 1.41
CA VAL A 57 6.13 1.10 0.23
C VAL A 57 6.86 1.57 -0.99
N SER A 58 7.01 0.67 -1.97
CA SER A 58 7.60 0.96 -3.27
C SER A 58 6.58 0.79 -4.38
N GLY A 59 6.76 1.50 -5.50
CA GLY A 59 5.91 1.42 -6.67
C GLY A 59 6.71 1.41 -7.96
N TRP A 60 6.14 0.79 -9.01
CA TRP A 60 6.70 0.81 -10.35
C TRP A 60 5.61 0.60 -11.41
N TYR A 61 5.98 0.85 -12.66
CA TYR A 61 5.18 0.51 -13.82
C TYR A 61 5.65 -0.81 -14.43
N GLU A 62 4.80 -1.84 -14.40
CA GLU A 62 5.02 -3.07 -15.13
C GLU A 62 4.28 -3.00 -16.47
N GLU A 63 5.01 -3.05 -17.58
CA GLU A 63 4.43 -3.05 -18.93
C GLU A 63 3.45 -4.22 -19.09
N THR A 64 2.20 -3.91 -19.45
CA THR A 64 1.20 -4.94 -19.78
C THR A 64 1.16 -5.12 -21.31
N PRO A 65 1.18 -6.36 -21.85
CA PRO A 65 1.12 -6.59 -23.28
C PRO A 65 -0.09 -5.91 -23.92
N GLY A 66 0.15 -4.95 -24.83
CA GLY A 66 -0.90 -4.22 -25.56
C GLY A 66 -1.10 -2.75 -25.15
N GLU A 67 -0.46 -2.26 -24.09
CA GLU A 67 -0.45 -0.84 -23.72
C GLU A 67 0.80 -0.14 -24.29
N THR A 68 0.63 1.06 -24.88
CA THR A 68 1.75 1.81 -25.48
C THR A 68 2.23 2.91 -24.51
N GLN A 69 3.45 2.74 -23.96
CA GLN A 69 4.37 3.67 -23.24
C GLN A 69 4.65 3.35 -21.76
N PRO A 70 5.80 3.78 -21.17
CA PRO A 70 7.05 4.28 -21.79
C PRO A 70 8.20 3.25 -21.72
N SER A 71 9.15 3.40 -22.66
CA SER A 71 10.29 2.53 -22.98
C SER A 71 11.45 2.51 -21.96
N HIS A 72 11.15 2.57 -20.66
CA HIS A 72 12.15 2.45 -19.62
C HIS A 72 11.68 1.39 -18.64
N ALA A 73 12.46 0.30 -18.51
CA ALA A 73 12.25 -0.68 -17.45
C ALA A 73 12.06 0.06 -16.12
N ALA A 74 10.84 0.07 -15.58
CA ALA A 74 10.52 0.94 -14.47
C ALA A 74 11.33 0.51 -13.25
N LYS A 75 12.26 1.36 -12.85
CA LYS A 75 13.01 1.19 -11.63
C LYS A 75 12.03 1.35 -10.47
N MET A 76 11.94 0.33 -9.61
CA MET A 76 11.16 0.39 -8.38
C MET A 76 11.58 1.61 -7.56
N ALA A 77 10.63 2.49 -7.27
CA ALA A 77 10.81 3.71 -6.51
C ALA A 77 10.17 3.59 -5.14
N VAL A 78 10.88 3.97 -4.08
CA VAL A 78 10.33 4.04 -2.72
C VAL A 78 9.37 5.23 -2.67
N LEU A 79 8.10 4.98 -2.40
CA LEU A 79 7.03 5.99 -2.34
C LEU A 79 6.99 6.66 -0.96
N THR A 80 7.06 5.85 0.11
CA THR A 80 7.04 6.30 1.50
C THR A 80 7.60 5.23 2.42
N GLU A 81 8.21 5.67 3.52
CA GLU A 81 8.56 4.83 4.67
C GLU A 81 7.79 5.30 5.89
N PHE A 82 7.30 4.38 6.72
CA PHE A 82 6.52 4.73 7.89
C PHE A 82 6.57 3.68 8.98
N THR A 83 6.28 4.11 10.20
CA THR A 83 6.03 3.22 11.34
C THR A 83 4.53 3.22 11.63
N TYR A 84 3.91 2.04 11.55
CA TYR A 84 2.54 1.85 12.02
C TYR A 84 2.53 1.89 13.56
N ASP A 85 1.62 2.66 14.14
CA ASP A 85 1.63 2.97 15.58
C ASP A 85 0.37 2.46 16.28
N LEU A 86 0.50 1.48 17.18
CA LEU A 86 -0.64 0.89 17.89
C LEU A 86 -1.40 1.90 18.76
N GLU A 87 -0.77 2.99 19.19
CA GLU A 87 -1.39 4.00 20.07
C GLU A 87 -2.28 4.98 19.29
N LYS A 88 -2.06 5.09 17.97
CA LYS A 88 -2.87 5.92 17.07
C LYS A 88 -4.15 5.18 16.62
N ASN A 89 -4.87 5.81 15.70
CA ASN A 89 -6.02 5.20 15.05
C ASN A 89 -5.63 3.87 14.38
N ASN A 90 -6.54 2.89 14.35
CA ASN A 90 -6.31 1.59 13.73
C ASN A 90 -6.33 1.64 12.18
N VAL A 91 -6.71 2.79 11.61
CA VAL A 91 -6.60 3.15 10.20
C VAL A 91 -5.60 4.30 10.11
N GLN A 92 -4.46 4.08 9.48
CA GLN A 92 -3.38 5.07 9.37
C GLN A 92 -3.06 5.33 7.92
N THR A 93 -3.04 6.60 7.54
CA THR A 93 -2.73 7.04 6.17
C THR A 93 -1.42 7.80 6.17
N PHE A 94 -0.58 7.49 5.20
CA PHE A 94 0.77 8.00 5.04
C PHE A 94 0.89 8.58 3.63
N ASP A 95 1.25 9.86 3.55
CA ASP A 95 1.42 10.55 2.29
C ASP A 95 2.66 10.03 1.55
N VAL A 96 2.59 9.99 0.22
CA VAL A 96 3.76 9.69 -0.62
C VAL A 96 4.74 10.86 -0.51
N THR A 97 5.97 10.55 -0.10
CA THR A 97 7.04 11.55 0.09
C THR A 97 8.05 11.57 -1.04
N ALA A 98 7.98 10.62 -1.96
CA ALA A 98 8.88 10.51 -3.08
C ALA A 98 8.73 11.71 -4.04
N PRO A 99 9.81 12.45 -4.33
CA PRO A 99 9.78 13.49 -5.35
C PRO A 99 9.62 12.85 -6.73
N ASP A 100 8.84 13.50 -7.59
CA ASP A 100 8.71 13.16 -9.02
C ASP A 100 8.31 11.70 -9.30
N VAL A 101 7.40 11.16 -8.47
CA VAL A 101 6.85 9.83 -8.68
C VAL A 101 6.01 9.80 -9.96
N ASP A 102 6.36 8.87 -10.84
CA ASP A 102 5.67 8.67 -12.12
C ASP A 102 4.45 7.74 -11.93
N VAL A 103 3.74 7.50 -13.02
CA VAL A 103 2.63 6.56 -13.09
C VAL A 103 3.09 5.16 -12.66
N ILE A 104 2.36 4.55 -11.73
CA ILE A 104 2.59 3.17 -11.29
C ILE A 104 1.34 2.32 -11.49
N ASN A 105 1.55 1.01 -11.69
CA ASN A 105 0.48 0.01 -11.67
C ASN A 105 0.79 -1.17 -10.74
N MET A 106 2.00 -1.19 -10.16
CA MET A 106 2.43 -2.16 -9.16
C MET A 106 2.86 -1.44 -7.90
N VAL A 107 2.50 -2.01 -6.75
CA VAL A 107 2.92 -1.55 -5.43
C VAL A 107 3.44 -2.73 -4.63
N ARG A 108 4.51 -2.52 -3.86
CA ARG A 108 5.05 -3.46 -2.89
C ARG A 108 5.06 -2.82 -1.51
N LEU A 109 4.45 -3.49 -0.54
CA LEU A 109 4.60 -3.18 0.87
C LEU A 109 5.61 -4.14 1.47
N ASP A 110 6.76 -3.63 1.88
CA ASP A 110 7.73 -4.32 2.72
C ASP A 110 7.48 -3.97 4.19
N PHE A 111 7.62 -4.95 5.07
CA PHE A 111 7.67 -4.74 6.51
C PHE A 111 8.91 -5.44 7.07
N ALA A 112 9.72 -4.70 7.81
CA ALA A 112 10.96 -5.18 8.41
C ALA A 112 10.76 -5.73 9.83
N SER A 113 9.65 -5.36 10.47
CA SER A 113 9.32 -5.77 11.83
C SER A 113 7.80 -5.76 12.08
N ASN A 114 7.39 -6.32 13.22
CA ASN A 114 6.04 -6.21 13.77
C ASN A 114 6.11 -5.76 15.24
N HIS A 115 4.98 -5.70 15.92
CA HIS A 115 4.89 -5.23 17.30
C HIS A 115 5.20 -6.30 18.38
N GLY A 116 5.96 -7.36 18.04
CA GLY A 116 6.53 -8.30 19.01
C GLY A 116 6.12 -9.76 18.83
N SER A 117 5.32 -10.09 17.82
CA SER A 117 5.00 -11.48 17.48
C SER A 117 6.17 -12.16 16.78
N SER A 118 6.70 -13.25 17.34
CA SER A 118 7.75 -14.07 16.70
C SER A 118 7.21 -15.04 15.65
N GLN A 119 5.90 -15.29 15.64
CA GLN A 119 5.29 -16.34 14.81
C GLN A 119 4.80 -15.81 13.47
N LEU A 120 4.13 -14.65 13.47
CA LEU A 120 3.46 -14.11 12.30
C LEU A 120 3.26 -12.60 12.35
N THR A 121 3.06 -12.02 11.18
CA THR A 121 2.60 -10.65 10.95
C THR A 121 1.26 -10.67 10.21
N CYS A 122 0.31 -9.84 10.61
CA CYS A 122 -1.04 -9.84 10.06
C CYS A 122 -1.40 -8.49 9.42
N ILE A 123 -1.71 -8.50 8.12
CA ILE A 123 -2.15 -7.32 7.39
C ILE A 123 -3.67 -7.40 7.20
N TYR A 124 -4.42 -6.52 7.85
CA TYR A 124 -5.88 -6.50 7.69
C TYR A 124 -6.27 -5.89 6.35
N ARG A 125 -5.87 -4.63 6.12
CA ARG A 125 -6.18 -3.95 4.87
C ARG A 125 -5.12 -2.93 4.49
N ILE A 126 -4.81 -2.91 3.20
CA ILE A 126 -4.00 -1.87 2.55
C ILE A 126 -4.85 -1.20 1.49
N ARG A 127 -4.72 0.13 1.38
CA ARG A 127 -5.32 0.94 0.33
C ARG A 127 -4.23 1.79 -0.29
N VAL A 128 -4.27 1.92 -1.61
CA VAL A 128 -3.41 2.81 -2.38
C VAL A 128 -4.30 3.88 -2.96
N HIS A 129 -3.96 5.14 -2.71
CA HIS A 129 -4.71 6.31 -3.17
C HIS A 129 -3.88 7.07 -4.19
N GLY A 130 -4.57 7.67 -5.15
CA GLY A 130 -3.97 8.45 -6.20
C GLY A 130 -5.00 8.82 -7.25
N HIS A 131 -4.56 9.53 -8.27
CA HIS A 131 -5.38 9.95 -9.39
C HIS A 131 -4.90 9.32 -10.70
N GLU A 132 -5.81 9.23 -11.67
CA GLU A 132 -5.45 8.79 -13.01
C GLU A 132 -4.55 9.83 -13.69
N PRO A 133 -3.50 9.42 -14.41
CA PRO A 133 -2.71 10.36 -15.20
C PRO A 133 -3.61 11.07 -16.22
N VAL A 134 -3.54 12.40 -16.24
CA VAL A 134 -4.35 13.21 -17.16
C VAL A 134 -3.96 12.86 -18.59
N SER A 135 -4.90 12.29 -19.35
CA SER A 135 -4.72 12.09 -20.78
C SER A 135 -4.70 13.46 -21.48
N PRO A 136 -3.73 13.77 -22.36
CA PRO A 136 -3.63 15.07 -23.05
C PRO A 136 -4.79 15.46 -24.00
N GLY A 137 -5.97 14.82 -23.92
CA GLY A 137 -7.07 14.94 -24.89
C GLY A 137 -8.42 15.39 -24.35
N SER A 138 -8.56 15.74 -23.08
CA SER A 138 -9.85 16.14 -22.47
C SER A 138 -9.95 17.64 -22.16
N VAL A 139 -9.35 18.50 -22.99
CA VAL A 139 -9.75 19.92 -23.04
C VAL A 139 -11.01 20.01 -23.90
N GLY A 140 -12.12 20.34 -23.25
CA GLY A 140 -13.47 20.16 -23.76
C GLY A 140 -13.80 20.85 -25.09
N SER A 141 -14.56 20.12 -25.90
CA SER A 141 -15.48 20.70 -26.88
C SER A 141 -16.64 21.35 -26.12
N GLN A 142 -16.54 22.66 -25.85
CA GLN A 142 -17.72 23.50 -25.68
C GLN A 142 -17.80 24.45 -26.87
N ALA A 143 -18.82 24.25 -27.69
CA ALA A 143 -19.35 25.19 -28.67
C ALA A 143 -20.86 25.27 -28.45
#